data_AF-A0A519BSY3-F1
#
_entry.id   AF-A0A519BSY3-F1
#
_cell.length_a   1.000
_cell.length_b   1.000
_cell.length_c   1.000
_cell.angle_alpha   90.00
_cell.angle_beta   90.00
_cell.angle_gamma   90.00
#
_symmetry.space_group_name_H-M   'P 1'
#
loop_
_entity.id
_entity.type
_entity.pdbx_description
1 polymer ?
#
loop_
_entity_poly.entity_id
_entity_poly.type
_entity_poly.pdbx_seq_one_letter_code
_entity_poly.pdbx_strand_id
1 'polypeptide(L)' 'MKKYEFFEHTADVKFKSYGGSLNEVFENCALAVSKIISRDEK' A
#
# COMPACT_ATOMS: atom_id res chain seq x y z
N MET A 1 -2.45 -13.67 3.14
CA MET A 1 -1.19 -12.92 3.27
C MET A 1 -1.51 -11.44 3.26
N LYS A 2 -0.89 -10.60 4.11
CA LYS A 2 -1.12 -9.15 4.12
C LYS A 2 -0.52 -8.55 2.83
N LYS A 3 -1.26 -7.70 2.10
CA LYS A 3 -0.79 -7.07 0.84
C LYS A 3 0.01 -5.80 1.10
N TYR A 4 -0.52 -4.94 1.98
CA TYR A 4 0.14 -3.73 2.43
C TYR A 4 -0.37 -3.30 3.81
N GLU A 5 0.31 -2.36 4.43
CA GLU A 5 -0.13 -1.69 5.66
C GLU A 5 0.22 -0.21 5.64
N PHE A 6 -0.66 0.62 6.21
CA PHE A 6 -0.43 2.03 6.42
C PHE A 6 0.08 2.28 7.84
N PHE A 7 0.92 3.29 7.98
CA PHE A 7 1.42 3.76 9.27
C PHE A 7 0.94 5.18 9.51
N GLU A 8 0.63 5.48 10.75
CA GLU A 8 0.40 6.86 11.17
C GLU A 8 1.67 7.67 10.91
N HIS A 9 1.52 8.77 10.19
CA HIS A 9 2.61 9.65 9.84
C HIS A 9 2.07 11.07 9.72
N THR A 10 2.88 12.05 10.13
CA THR A 10 2.47 13.45 10.27
C THR A 10 2.46 14.23 8.97
N ALA A 11 2.93 13.65 7.86
CA ALA A 11 2.95 14.25 6.53
C ALA A 11 2.85 13.18 5.42
N ASP A 12 2.16 13.47 4.32
CA ASP A 12 1.95 12.53 3.20
C ASP A 12 1.35 11.19 3.66
N VAL A 13 1.76 10.07 3.04
CA VAL A 13 1.34 8.72 3.42
C VAL A 13 2.54 7.80 3.50
N LYS A 14 2.65 7.07 4.62
CA LYS A 14 3.65 6.01 4.81
C LYS A 14 2.97 4.64 4.76
N PHE A 15 3.44 3.77 3.86
CA PHE A 15 2.94 2.40 3.76
C PHE A 15 4.07 1.41 3.45
N LYS A 16 3.81 0.14 3.73
CA LYS A 16 4.70 -0.97 3.36
C LYS A 16 3.90 -2.02 2.61
N SER A 17 4.37 -2.42 1.43
CA SER A 17 3.80 -3.52 0.64
C SER A 17 4.62 -4.81 0.82
N TYR A 18 3.96 -5.94 0.58
CA TYR A 18 4.49 -7.28 0.76
C TYR A 18 4.24 -8.12 -0.49
N GLY A 19 5.03 -9.17 -0.68
CA GLY A 19 4.88 -10.13 -1.78
C GLY A 19 5.95 -11.21 -1.70
N GLY A 20 5.69 -12.37 -2.28
CA GLY A 20 6.65 -13.47 -2.40
C GLY A 20 7.68 -13.27 -3.51
N SER A 21 7.46 -12.27 -4.38
CA SER A 21 8.38 -11.86 -5.44
C SER A 21 8.39 -10.34 -5.59
N LEU A 22 9.40 -9.81 -6.28
CA LEU A 22 9.49 -8.37 -6.55
C LEU A 22 8.28 -7.85 -7.34
N ASN A 23 7.80 -8.61 -8.34
CA ASN A 23 6.61 -8.24 -9.11
C ASN A 23 5.38 -8.12 -8.21
N GLU A 24 5.16 -9.10 -7.34
CA GLU A 24 4.01 -9.08 -6.42
C GLU A 24 4.09 -7.90 -5.43
N VAL A 25 5.30 -7.55 -4.95
CA VAL A 25 5.51 -6.37 -4.10
C VAL A 25 5.12 -5.08 -4.82
N PHE A 26 5.46 -4.95 -6.11
CA PHE A 26 5.12 -3.78 -6.94
C PHE A 26 3.62 -3.72 -7.28
N GLU A 27 2.99 -4.85 -7.60
CA GLU A 27 1.53 -4.92 -7.77
C GLU A 27 0.79 -4.48 -6.51
N ASN A 28 1.21 -4.99 -5.34
CA ASN A 28 0.62 -4.61 -4.06
C ASN A 28 0.93 -3.15 -3.67
N CYS A 29 2.06 -2.59 -4.11
CA CYS A 29 2.38 -1.16 -3.96
C CYS A 29 1.40 -0.29 -4.75
N ALA A 30 1.14 -0.63 -6.02
CA ALA A 30 0.17 0.09 -6.84
C ALA A 30 -1.25 0.05 -6.24
N LEU A 31 -1.65 -1.07 -5.65
CA LEU A 31 -2.92 -1.18 -4.92
C LEU A 31 -2.98 -0.24 -3.70
N ALA A 32 -1.89 -0.12 -2.93
CA ALA A 32 -1.83 0.78 -1.78
C ALA A 32 -1.95 2.25 -2.21
N VAL A 33 -1.25 2.64 -3.27
CA VAL A 33 -1.31 4.00 -3.84
C VAL A 33 -2.71 4.31 -4.39
N SER A 34 -3.32 3.37 -5.12
CA SER A 34 -4.67 3.53 -5.64
C SER A 34 -5.67 3.85 -4.52
N LYS A 35 -5.58 3.13 -3.38
CA LYS A 35 -6.45 3.32 -2.23
C LYS A 35 -6.32 4.72 -1.59
N ILE A 36 -5.10 5.27 -1.54
CA ILE A 36 -4.84 6.64 -1.07
C ILE A 36 -5.52 7.66 -2.01
N ILE A 37 -5.34 7.49 -3.33
CA ILE A 37 -5.79 8.47 -4.32
C ILE A 37 -7.31 8.44 -4.49
N SER A 38 -7.92 7.25 -4.49
CA SER A 38 -9.37 7.08 -4.63
C SER A 38 -10.15 7.44 -3.37
N ARG A 39 -9.48 7.66 -2.22
CA ARG A 39 -10.09 7.85 -0.90
C ARG A 39 -11.02 6.71 -0.51
N ASP A 40 -10.69 5.50 -0.95
CA ASP A 40 -11.51 4.33 -0.68
C ASP A 40 -11.30 3.86 0.77
N GLU A 41 -12.33 4.04 1.60
CA GLU A 41 -12.31 3.73 3.04
C GLU A 41 -12.71 2.27 3.36
N LYS A 42 -13.02 1.45 2.36
CA LYS A 42 -13.46 0.05 2.55
C LYS A 42 -12.32 -0.96 2.62
#